data_AF-A0A519QWC0-F1
#
_entry.id   AF-A0A519QWC0-F1
#
_cell.length_a   1.000
_cell.length_b   1.000
_cell.length_c   1.000
_cell.angle_alpha   90.00
_cell.angle_beta   90.00
_cell.angle_gamma   90.00
#
_symmetry.space_group_name_H-M   'P 1'
#
loop_
_entity.id
_entity.type
_entity.pdbx_description
1 polymer ?
#
loop_
_entity_poly.entity_id
_entity_poly.type
_entity_poly.pdbx_seq_one_letter_code
_entity_poly.pdbx_strand_id
1 'polypeptide(L)'
;MKLFYKQFFKPFKEVITSKAQSRKGLFTVHKLEDKYYFELGDSIMNRDILVVNRISKAPINTRAGFLGFAGDEINENVIRFERGPNNRVFLRNISFSVYAKDSTKPMYKTVQNSNIQPIAASFDVKAYSQDSAGVVLDFTDFISSDNDIFFFAPSAKTALRIGGVQADKSYIVDVRTYPINT
;
A
#
# COMPACT_ATOMS: atom_id res chain seq x y z
N MET A 1 -1.64 -35.27 -25.45
CA MET A 1 -2.30 -33.94 -25.52
C MET A 1 -1.55 -33.00 -24.57
N LYS A 2 -0.64 -32.15 -25.07
CA LYS A 2 0.07 -31.17 -24.23
C LYS A 2 -0.90 -30.03 -23.93
N LEU A 3 -1.40 -29.98 -22.70
CA LEU A 3 -2.15 -28.83 -22.19
C LEU A 3 -1.17 -27.65 -22.11
N PHE A 4 -1.29 -26.70 -23.02
CA PHE A 4 -0.63 -25.41 -22.90
C PHE A 4 -1.27 -24.66 -21.72
N TYR A 5 -0.64 -24.70 -20.56
CA TYR A 5 -0.93 -23.73 -19.51
C TYR A 5 -0.58 -22.36 -20.08
N LYS A 6 -1.60 -21.56 -20.42
CA LYS A 6 -1.42 -20.14 -20.73
C LYS A 6 -0.84 -19.53 -19.46
N GLN A 7 0.43 -19.15 -19.50
CA GLN A 7 1.08 -18.55 -18.33
C GLN A 7 0.35 -17.24 -18.05
N PHE A 8 -0.46 -17.21 -16.98
CA PHE A 8 -1.33 -16.09 -16.65
C PHE A 8 -0.56 -14.82 -16.26
N PHE A 9 0.76 -14.94 -16.09
CA PHE A 9 1.65 -13.89 -15.60
C PHE A 9 2.77 -13.64 -16.59
N LYS A 10 3.16 -12.37 -16.71
CA LYS A 10 4.35 -12.01 -17.48
C LYS A 10 5.59 -12.55 -16.75
N PRO A 11 6.61 -13.03 -17.47
CA PRO A 11 7.91 -13.31 -16.88
C PRO A 11 8.45 -12.09 -16.11
N PHE A 12 9.11 -12.34 -14.98
CA PHE A 12 9.65 -11.26 -14.14
C PHE A 12 10.47 -10.25 -14.95
N LYS A 13 11.36 -10.73 -15.84
CA LYS A 13 12.26 -9.88 -16.64
C LYS A 13 11.53 -9.02 -17.69
N GLU A 14 10.28 -9.33 -18.03
CA GLU A 14 9.46 -8.50 -18.90
C GLU A 14 8.79 -7.35 -18.13
N VAL A 15 8.52 -7.53 -16.84
CA VAL A 15 7.93 -6.49 -15.98
C VAL A 15 9.04 -5.64 -15.36
N ILE A 16 10.03 -6.29 -14.76
CA ILE A 16 11.20 -5.69 -14.13
C ILE A 16 12.41 -5.96 -15.01
N THR A 17 12.65 -5.04 -15.94
CA THR A 17 13.78 -5.14 -16.89
C THR A 17 15.12 -4.81 -16.21
N SER A 18 16.23 -5.06 -16.90
CA SER A 18 17.58 -4.70 -16.43
C SER A 18 17.79 -3.20 -16.22
N LYS A 19 16.90 -2.35 -16.75
CA LYS A 19 16.93 -0.89 -16.54
C LYS A 19 16.32 -0.47 -15.21
N ALA A 20 15.62 -1.36 -14.51
CA ALA A 20 14.94 -1.03 -13.26
C ALA A 20 15.93 -0.77 -12.13
N GLN A 21 15.80 0.39 -11.47
CA GLN A 21 16.52 0.69 -10.24
C GLN A 21 15.81 0.02 -9.07
N SER A 22 16.46 -0.98 -8.48
CA SER A 22 15.85 -1.82 -7.45
C SER A 22 16.48 -1.54 -6.09
N ARG A 23 15.65 -1.33 -5.07
CA ARG A 23 16.07 -1.09 -3.68
C ARG A 23 15.42 -2.14 -2.78
N LYS A 24 16.22 -2.82 -1.96
CA LYS A 24 15.74 -3.84 -1.00
C LYS A 24 15.52 -3.21 0.38
N GLY A 25 14.50 -3.68 1.08
CA GLY A 25 14.16 -3.29 2.45
C GLY A 25 12.99 -4.14 2.95
N LEU A 26 12.07 -3.57 3.74
CA LEU A 26 10.83 -4.24 4.19
C LEU A 26 10.16 -5.05 3.06
N PHE A 27 10.03 -4.42 1.90
CA PHE A 27 9.80 -5.08 0.62
C PHE A 27 10.65 -4.38 -0.44
N THR A 28 10.87 -5.04 -1.59
CA THR A 28 11.71 -4.50 -2.65
C THR A 28 10.90 -3.52 -3.49
N VAL A 29 11.50 -2.36 -3.79
CA VAL A 29 10.91 -1.34 -4.66
C VAL A 29 11.73 -1.27 -5.94
N HIS A 30 11.08 -1.43 -7.09
CA HIS A 30 11.67 -1.25 -8.40
C HIS A 30 11.12 0.02 -9.03
N LYS A 31 12.01 0.95 -9.40
CA LYS A 31 11.68 2.08 -10.24
C LYS A 31 12.08 1.78 -11.67
N LEU A 32 11.13 1.85 -12.60
CA LEU A 32 11.39 1.72 -14.03
C LEU A 32 10.74 2.92 -14.72
N GLU A 33 11.57 3.84 -15.22
CA GLU A 33 11.14 5.14 -15.71
C GLU A 33 10.33 5.87 -14.61
N ASP A 34 9.08 6.21 -14.87
CA ASP A 34 8.19 6.89 -13.91
C ASP A 34 7.29 5.92 -13.12
N LYS A 35 7.48 4.61 -13.30
CA LYS A 35 6.69 3.57 -12.62
C LYS A 35 7.40 3.01 -11.41
N TYR A 36 6.61 2.74 -10.38
CA TYR A 36 7.02 2.13 -9.13
C TYR A 36 6.32 0.79 -8.96
N TYR A 37 7.13 -0.27 -8.91
CA TYR A 37 6.66 -1.62 -8.66
C TYR A 37 7.13 -2.10 -7.29
N PHE A 38 6.22 -2.73 -6.54
CA PHE A 38 6.53 -3.33 -5.25
C PHE A 38 6.63 -4.84 -5.42
N GLU A 39 7.79 -5.40 -5.11
CA GLU A 39 7.99 -6.84 -4.99
C GLU A 39 7.83 -7.23 -3.52
N LEU A 40 6.69 -7.83 -3.21
CA LEU A 40 6.29 -8.28 -1.89
C LEU A 40 6.67 -9.76 -1.74
N GLY A 41 7.58 -10.05 -0.81
CA GLY A 41 7.86 -11.43 -0.39
C GLY A 41 6.68 -12.02 0.39
N ASP A 42 6.57 -13.34 0.39
CA ASP A 42 5.48 -14.04 1.09
C ASP A 42 5.49 -13.77 2.61
N SER A 43 6.64 -13.41 3.20
CA SER A 43 6.75 -13.00 4.61
C SER A 43 6.03 -11.69 4.95
N ILE A 44 5.75 -10.85 3.96
CA ILE A 44 4.99 -9.60 4.13
C ILE A 44 3.49 -9.84 4.06
N MET A 45 3.06 -10.95 3.47
CA MET A 45 1.64 -11.28 3.40
C MET A 45 1.08 -11.54 4.79
N ASN A 46 -0.11 -11.00 5.06
CA ASN A 46 -0.80 -11.04 6.34
C ASN A 46 -0.07 -10.38 7.52
N ARG A 47 1.00 -9.62 7.26
CA ARG A 47 1.68 -8.80 8.28
C ARG A 47 1.00 -7.44 8.38
N ASP A 48 0.80 -6.99 9.62
CA ASP A 48 0.31 -5.64 9.91
C ASP A 48 1.45 -4.63 9.77
N ILE A 49 1.21 -3.57 9.00
CA ILE A 49 2.18 -2.52 8.71
C ILE A 49 1.57 -1.18 9.09
N LEU A 50 2.22 -0.44 9.98
CA LEU A 50 1.83 0.93 10.30
C LEU A 50 2.25 1.88 9.17
N VAL A 51 1.30 2.69 8.70
CA VAL A 51 1.51 3.77 7.74
C VAL A 51 1.26 5.09 8.44
N VAL A 52 2.26 5.96 8.43
CA VAL A 52 2.18 7.31 8.99
C VAL A 52 2.47 8.31 7.88
N ASN A 53 1.54 9.22 7.66
CA ASN A 53 1.65 10.27 6.65
C ASN A 53 1.94 11.59 7.32
N ARG A 54 2.97 12.30 6.84
CA ARG A 54 3.41 13.58 7.41
C ARG A 54 3.63 14.65 6.34
N ILE A 55 3.36 15.90 6.69
CA ILE A 55 3.68 17.03 5.84
C ILE A 55 5.19 17.24 5.87
N SER A 56 5.88 16.98 4.77
CA SER A 56 7.32 17.31 4.69
C SER A 56 7.56 18.81 4.54
N LYS A 57 6.73 19.49 3.74
CA LYS A 57 6.78 20.93 3.50
C LYS A 57 5.37 21.48 3.39
N ALA A 58 5.08 22.54 4.15
CA ALA A 58 3.76 23.17 4.16
C ALA A 58 3.71 24.37 3.21
N PRO A 59 2.63 24.55 2.42
CA PRO A 59 2.42 25.76 1.66
C PRO A 59 2.06 26.95 2.58
N ILE A 60 2.30 28.16 2.10
CA ILE A 60 1.86 29.37 2.81
C ILE A 60 0.33 29.42 2.85
N ASN A 61 -0.23 29.94 3.94
CA ASN A 61 -1.68 30.17 4.14
C ASN A 61 -2.58 28.93 4.20
N THR A 62 -2.04 27.71 4.21
CA THR A 62 -2.81 26.48 4.44
C THR A 62 -2.62 26.01 5.88
N ARG A 63 -3.35 26.61 6.81
CA ARG A 63 -3.28 26.27 8.25
C ARG A 63 -4.68 26.24 8.84
N ALA A 64 -4.88 25.34 9.79
CA ALA A 64 -6.11 25.24 10.57
C ALA A 64 -5.74 25.09 12.06
N GLY A 65 -5.64 26.21 12.77
CA GLY A 65 -5.13 26.24 14.13
C GLY A 65 -3.68 25.76 14.20
N PHE A 66 -3.44 24.66 14.94
CA PHE A 66 -2.13 24.02 15.10
C PHE A 66 -1.83 22.95 14.05
N LEU A 67 -2.68 22.79 13.02
CA LEU A 67 -2.49 21.85 11.92
C LEU A 67 -2.07 22.59 10.65
N GLY A 68 -1.18 21.98 9.86
CA GLY A 68 -0.74 22.46 8.55
C GLY A 68 0.73 22.89 8.52
N PHE A 69 1.54 22.40 9.44
CA PHE A 69 2.97 22.68 9.55
C PHE A 69 3.81 21.50 9.05
N ALA A 70 5.07 21.78 8.71
CA ALA A 70 6.01 20.72 8.40
C ALA A 70 6.24 19.84 9.64
N GLY A 71 6.20 18.52 9.47
CA GLY A 71 6.31 17.52 10.53
C GLY A 71 4.97 17.00 11.04
N ASP A 72 3.87 17.74 10.81
CA ASP A 72 2.54 17.32 11.26
C ASP A 72 2.14 15.99 10.66
N GLU A 73 1.61 15.13 11.52
CA GLU A 73 0.95 13.90 11.10
C GLU A 73 -0.46 14.23 10.60
N ILE A 74 -0.78 13.72 9.42
CA ILE A 74 -2.03 14.02 8.71
C ILE A 74 -2.90 12.80 8.48
N ASN A 75 -2.35 11.61 8.68
CA ASN A 75 -3.06 10.35 8.63
C ASN A 75 -2.19 9.24 9.24
N GLU A 76 -2.82 8.31 9.94
CA GLU A 76 -2.22 7.10 10.46
C GLU A 76 -3.20 5.94 10.23
N ASN A 77 -2.70 4.81 9.74
CA ASN A 77 -3.49 3.60 9.59
C ASN A 77 -2.59 2.36 9.65
N VAL A 78 -3.21 1.20 9.87
CA VAL A 78 -2.54 -0.10 9.79
C VAL A 78 -3.04 -0.81 8.55
N ILE A 79 -2.14 -1.24 7.69
CA ILE A 79 -2.47 -1.98 6.48
C ILE A 79 -2.02 -3.43 6.57
N ARG A 80 -2.67 -4.27 5.76
CA ARG A 80 -2.27 -5.66 5.55
C ARG A 80 -2.42 -6.04 4.10
N PHE A 81 -1.38 -6.65 3.54
CA PHE A 81 -1.46 -7.28 2.23
C PHE A 81 -2.02 -8.70 2.36
N GLU A 82 -3.02 -9.04 1.58
CA GLU A 82 -3.69 -10.35 1.59
C GLU A 82 -3.82 -10.89 0.17
N ARG A 83 -3.61 -12.20 0.00
CA ARG A 83 -3.87 -12.87 -1.28
C ARG A 83 -5.38 -12.90 -1.53
N GLY A 84 -5.81 -12.28 -2.62
CA GLY A 84 -7.18 -12.32 -3.10
C GLY A 84 -7.41 -13.39 -4.19
N PRO A 85 -8.67 -13.70 -4.50
CA PRO A 85 -9.01 -14.53 -5.65
C PRO A 85 -8.55 -13.88 -6.96
N ASN A 86 -8.49 -14.68 -8.04
CA ASN A 86 -8.14 -14.23 -9.39
C ASN A 86 -6.77 -13.55 -9.48
N ASN A 87 -5.79 -14.07 -8.72
CA ASN A 87 -4.40 -13.62 -8.76
C ASN A 87 -4.22 -12.14 -8.41
N ARG A 88 -4.94 -11.71 -7.37
CA ARG A 88 -4.87 -10.35 -6.85
C ARG A 88 -4.23 -10.32 -5.48
N VAL A 89 -3.68 -9.16 -5.14
CA VAL A 89 -3.32 -8.82 -3.77
C VAL A 89 -4.27 -7.71 -3.33
N PHE A 90 -4.95 -7.93 -2.22
CA PHE A 90 -5.73 -6.93 -1.54
C PHE A 90 -4.84 -6.17 -0.55
N LEU A 91 -5.07 -4.87 -0.48
CA LEU A 91 -4.59 -4.02 0.60
C LEU A 91 -5.78 -3.76 1.50
N ARG A 92 -5.76 -4.30 2.71
CA ARG A 92 -6.79 -4.04 3.72
C ARG A 92 -6.36 -2.90 4.63
N ASN A 93 -7.34 -2.09 5.05
CA ASN A 93 -7.17 -1.14 6.14
C ASN A 93 -7.68 -1.82 7.43
N ILE A 94 -6.80 -2.00 8.40
CA ILE A 94 -7.03 -2.76 9.62
C ILE A 94 -7.45 -1.81 10.74
N SER A 95 -8.65 -2.04 11.27
CA SER A 95 -9.19 -1.40 12.46
C SER A 95 -9.16 -2.36 13.65
N PHE A 96 -8.62 -1.88 14.77
CA PHE A 96 -8.65 -2.57 16.06
C PHE A 96 -9.75 -2.05 16.99
N SER A 97 -10.68 -1.23 16.47
CA SER A 97 -11.74 -0.59 17.26
C SER A 97 -12.72 -1.60 17.90
N VAL A 98 -12.95 -2.73 17.23
CA VAL A 98 -13.85 -3.80 17.69
C VAL A 98 -13.12 -5.12 17.59
N TYR A 99 -12.80 -5.73 18.74
CA TYR A 99 -12.14 -7.02 18.80
C TYR A 99 -12.62 -7.85 20.00
N ALA A 100 -12.65 -9.17 19.82
CA ALA A 100 -12.90 -10.11 20.90
C ALA A 100 -11.56 -10.60 21.46
N LYS A 101 -11.39 -10.57 22.79
CA LYS A 101 -10.12 -10.87 23.46
C LYS A 101 -9.74 -12.35 23.48
N ASP A 102 -10.72 -13.25 23.40
CA ASP A 102 -10.54 -14.69 23.57
C ASP A 102 -10.95 -15.44 22.30
N SER A 103 -9.95 -15.90 21.55
CA SER A 103 -10.13 -16.60 20.27
C SER A 103 -10.77 -17.99 20.39
N THR A 104 -10.90 -18.53 21.61
CA THR A 104 -11.49 -19.86 21.84
C THR A 104 -13.01 -19.82 21.98
N LYS A 105 -13.60 -18.63 22.15
CA LYS A 105 -15.04 -18.46 22.38
C LYS A 105 -15.81 -18.27 21.07
N PRO A 106 -17.06 -18.78 20.96
CA PRO A 106 -17.91 -18.56 19.77
C PRO A 106 -18.10 -17.08 19.41
N MET A 107 -18.14 -16.21 20.42
CA MET A 107 -18.25 -14.77 20.27
C MET A 107 -17.11 -14.17 19.42
N TYR A 108 -15.90 -14.74 19.47
CA TYR A 108 -14.79 -14.27 18.65
C TYR A 108 -15.09 -14.37 17.16
N LYS A 109 -15.59 -15.52 16.72
CA LYS A 109 -15.95 -15.73 15.31
C LYS A 109 -17.07 -14.79 14.88
N THR A 110 -18.09 -14.60 15.72
CA THR A 110 -19.20 -13.67 15.43
C THR A 110 -18.71 -12.23 15.29
N VAL A 111 -17.83 -11.78 16.20
CA VAL A 111 -17.26 -10.42 16.15
C VAL A 111 -16.39 -10.24 14.90
N GLN A 112 -15.53 -11.20 14.57
CA GLN A 112 -14.71 -11.16 13.35
C GLN A 112 -15.56 -11.10 12.08
N ASN A 113 -16.60 -11.93 11.98
CA ASN A 113 -17.50 -11.94 10.82
C ASN A 113 -18.32 -10.65 10.70
N SER A 114 -18.62 -9.98 11.82
CA SER A 114 -19.38 -8.73 11.84
C SER A 114 -18.51 -7.49 11.58
N ASN A 115 -17.18 -7.63 11.66
CA ASN A 115 -16.22 -6.52 11.56
C ASN A 115 -15.08 -6.87 10.58
N ILE A 116 -15.45 -7.36 9.39
CA ILE A 116 -14.46 -7.66 8.34
C ILE A 116 -13.72 -6.38 7.96
N GLN A 117 -12.40 -6.50 7.89
CA GLN A 117 -11.51 -5.39 7.57
C GLN A 117 -11.70 -4.97 6.10
N PRO A 118 -11.98 -3.69 5.80
CA PRO A 118 -12.27 -3.23 4.45
C PRO A 118 -11.09 -3.43 3.49
N ILE A 119 -11.39 -3.76 2.23
CA ILE A 119 -10.41 -3.76 1.14
C ILE A 119 -10.26 -2.31 0.67
N ALA A 120 -9.12 -1.69 0.97
CA ALA A 120 -8.80 -0.32 0.55
C ALA A 120 -8.36 -0.27 -0.92
N ALA A 121 -7.67 -1.30 -1.40
CA ALA A 121 -7.28 -1.43 -2.80
C ALA A 121 -7.08 -2.88 -3.22
N SER A 122 -7.10 -3.12 -4.54
CA SER A 122 -6.83 -4.42 -5.13
C SER A 122 -5.87 -4.27 -6.31
N PHE A 123 -4.80 -5.07 -6.31
CA PHE A 123 -3.74 -5.02 -7.30
C PHE A 123 -3.67 -6.33 -8.06
N ASP A 124 -3.61 -6.24 -9.39
CA ASP A 124 -3.27 -7.40 -10.21
C ASP A 124 -1.80 -7.76 -10.04
N VAL A 125 -1.50 -9.03 -9.83
CA VAL A 125 -0.12 -9.52 -9.82
C VAL A 125 0.45 -9.44 -11.23
N LYS A 126 1.48 -8.60 -11.41
CA LYS A 126 2.12 -8.40 -12.72
C LYS A 126 3.10 -9.51 -13.07
N ALA A 127 3.82 -10.02 -12.07
CA ALA A 127 4.73 -11.15 -12.16
C ALA A 127 4.95 -11.78 -10.78
N TYR A 128 5.46 -13.00 -10.74
CA TYR A 128 6.10 -13.55 -9.54
C TYR A 128 7.56 -13.09 -9.46
N SER A 129 8.11 -13.04 -8.25
CA SER A 129 9.54 -12.79 -8.03
C SER A 129 10.41 -13.85 -8.73
N GLN A 130 11.69 -13.56 -8.95
CA GLN A 130 12.60 -14.48 -9.67
C GLN A 130 12.74 -15.84 -8.99
N ASP A 131 12.63 -15.89 -7.67
CA ASP A 131 12.66 -17.09 -6.84
C ASP A 131 11.25 -17.68 -6.57
N SER A 132 10.21 -17.07 -7.14
CA SER A 132 8.79 -17.41 -6.93
C SER A 132 8.28 -17.31 -5.48
N ALA A 133 9.05 -16.70 -4.57
CA ALA A 133 8.69 -16.51 -3.15
C ALA A 133 7.99 -15.16 -2.87
N GLY A 134 7.43 -14.53 -3.90
CA GLY A 134 6.83 -13.21 -3.82
C GLY A 134 6.12 -12.79 -5.10
N VAL A 135 5.53 -11.60 -5.08
CA VAL A 135 4.81 -11.03 -6.22
C VAL A 135 5.13 -9.57 -6.45
N VAL A 136 5.09 -9.20 -7.73
CA VAL A 136 5.32 -7.83 -8.21
C VAL A 136 3.98 -7.17 -8.52
N LEU A 137 3.74 -6.03 -7.89
CA LEU A 137 2.56 -5.18 -8.07
C LEU A 137 2.99 -3.85 -8.69
N ASP A 138 2.19 -3.29 -9.61
CA ASP A 138 2.34 -1.89 -10.02
C ASP A 138 1.62 -1.02 -8.99
N PHE A 139 2.36 -0.15 -8.33
CA PHE A 139 1.88 0.69 -7.21
C PHE A 139 1.87 2.18 -7.56
N THR A 140 2.24 2.53 -8.79
CA THR A 140 2.45 3.90 -9.25
C THR A 140 1.23 4.77 -9.03
N ASP A 141 0.08 4.33 -9.55
CA ASP A 141 -1.16 5.10 -9.50
C ASP A 141 -1.67 5.21 -8.05
N PHE A 142 -1.52 4.16 -7.26
CA PHE A 142 -2.03 4.17 -5.89
C PHE A 142 -1.28 5.17 -5.00
N ILE A 143 0.05 5.23 -5.09
CA ILE A 143 0.86 6.19 -4.30
C ILE A 143 0.62 7.64 -4.76
N SER A 144 0.33 7.85 -6.03
CA SER A 144 0.08 9.19 -6.59
C SER A 144 -1.39 9.64 -6.52
N SER A 145 -2.30 8.73 -6.13
CA SER A 145 -3.73 9.00 -6.04
C SER A 145 -4.14 9.62 -4.71
N ASP A 146 -5.28 10.31 -4.73
CA ASP A 146 -5.97 10.70 -3.52
C ASP A 146 -6.68 9.49 -2.88
N ASN A 147 -6.07 8.89 -1.86
CA ASN A 147 -6.58 7.68 -1.19
C ASN A 147 -6.44 7.76 0.34
N ASP A 148 -7.29 7.01 1.06
CA ASP A 148 -7.34 7.07 2.53
C ASP A 148 -6.15 6.41 3.25
N ILE A 149 -5.20 5.81 2.52
CA ILE A 149 -4.02 5.14 3.10
C ILE A 149 -2.78 6.04 3.07
N PHE A 150 -2.42 6.58 1.91
CA PHE A 150 -1.18 7.35 1.68
C PHE A 150 -1.42 8.87 1.54
N PHE A 151 -2.63 9.33 1.81
CA PHE A 151 -2.99 10.75 1.74
C PHE A 151 -3.59 11.25 3.06
N PHE A 152 -4.04 12.50 3.08
CA PHE A 152 -4.67 13.13 4.24
C PHE A 152 -5.92 12.36 4.68
N ALA A 153 -6.07 12.16 5.99
CA ALA A 153 -7.31 11.65 6.55
C ALA A 153 -8.48 12.60 6.20
N PRO A 154 -9.72 12.09 6.04
CA PRO A 154 -10.88 12.94 5.69
C PRO A 154 -11.09 14.13 6.64
N SER A 155 -10.81 13.94 7.93
CA SER A 155 -10.87 15.01 8.94
C SER A 155 -9.82 16.09 8.70
N ALA A 156 -8.56 15.70 8.42
CA ALA A 156 -7.46 16.61 8.13
C ALA A 156 -7.71 17.41 6.84
N LYS A 157 -8.24 16.76 5.79
CA LYS A 157 -8.65 17.45 4.55
C LYS A 157 -9.70 18.53 4.83
N THR A 158 -10.74 18.17 5.58
CA THR A 158 -11.83 19.08 5.91
C THR A 158 -11.31 20.29 6.69
N ALA A 159 -10.47 20.06 7.70
CA ALA A 159 -9.89 21.12 8.52
C ALA A 159 -9.04 22.09 7.69
N LEU A 160 -8.18 21.55 6.81
CA LEU A 160 -7.27 22.34 5.96
C LEU A 160 -7.91 22.84 4.66
N ARG A 161 -9.18 22.48 4.41
CA ARG A 161 -9.91 22.76 3.17
C ARG A 161 -9.16 22.28 1.92
N ILE A 162 -8.54 21.11 2.02
CA ILE A 162 -7.80 20.48 0.93
C ILE A 162 -8.78 19.76 0.01
N GLY A 163 -8.77 20.13 -1.27
CA GLY A 163 -9.50 19.42 -2.32
C GLY A 163 -8.76 18.17 -2.81
N GLY A 164 -9.24 17.58 -3.90
CA GLY A 164 -8.59 16.43 -4.51
C GLY A 164 -7.19 16.74 -5.05
N VAL A 165 -6.37 15.70 -5.20
CA VAL A 165 -5.04 15.78 -5.83
C VAL A 165 -5.15 16.28 -7.27
N GLN A 166 -4.33 17.27 -7.63
CA GLN A 166 -4.20 17.78 -9.00
C GLN A 166 -3.02 17.08 -9.69
N ALA A 167 -3.29 16.10 -10.54
CA ALA A 167 -2.27 15.23 -11.14
C ALA A 167 -1.25 15.99 -12.02
N ASP A 168 -1.66 17.10 -12.65
CA ASP A 168 -0.79 17.98 -13.46
C ASP A 168 0.21 18.78 -12.61
N LYS A 169 -0.01 18.88 -11.29
CA LYS A 169 0.82 19.65 -10.34
C LYS A 169 1.42 18.78 -9.24
N SER A 170 1.22 17.47 -9.32
CA SER A 170 1.65 16.51 -8.30
C SER A 170 2.58 15.48 -8.93
N TYR A 171 3.64 15.13 -8.22
CA TYR A 171 4.60 14.14 -8.69
C TYR A 171 5.25 13.42 -7.51
N ILE A 172 5.69 12.19 -7.74
CA ILE A 172 6.43 11.40 -6.77
C ILE A 172 7.90 11.86 -6.80
N VAL A 173 8.39 12.38 -5.67
CA VAL A 173 9.79 12.79 -5.54
C VAL A 173 10.71 11.57 -5.48
N ASP A 174 10.41 10.61 -4.60
CA ASP A 174 11.13 9.34 -4.48
C ASP A 174 10.29 8.34 -3.69
N VAL A 175 10.58 7.04 -3.86
CA VAL A 175 10.06 5.97 -3.00
C VAL A 175 11.26 5.18 -2.47
N ARG A 176 11.35 5.06 -1.15
CA ARG A 176 12.47 4.42 -0.47
C ARG A 176 11.99 3.30 0.42
N THR A 177 12.78 2.25 0.47
CA THR A 177 12.63 1.13 1.39
C THR A 177 13.94 0.97 2.15
N TYR A 178 13.85 0.55 3.42
CA TYR A 178 14.99 0.52 4.33
C TYR A 178 15.19 -0.90 4.89
N PRO A 179 16.41 -1.47 4.81
CA PRO A 179 16.70 -2.83 5.29
C PRO A 179 16.41 -3.06 6.77
N ILE A 180 16.56 -2.03 7.61
CA ILE A 180 16.32 -2.14 9.06
C ILE A 180 14.86 -2.45 9.41
N ASN A 181 13.93 -2.24 8.47
CA ASN A 181 12.51 -2.49 8.66
C ASN A 181 12.07 -3.88 8.18
N THR A 182 13.00 -4.79 7.84
CA THR A 182 12.68 -6.15 7.34
C THR A 182 12.17 -7.05 8.45
#